data_AF-A0A382ZM49-F1
#
_entry.id   AF-A0A382ZM49-F1
#
_cell.length_a   1.000
_cell.length_b   1.000
_cell.length_c   1.000
_cell.angle_alpha   90.00
_cell.angle_beta   90.00
_cell.angle_gamma   90.00
#
_symmetry.space_group_name_H-M   'P 1'
#
loop_
_entity.id
_entity.type
_entity.pdbx_description
1 polymer ?
#
loop_
_entity_poly.entity_id
_entity_poly.type
_entity_poly.pdbx_seq_one_letter_code
_entity_poly.pdbx_strand_id
1 'polypeptide(L)'
;QKNPNQDVFTYQVIDEKGINQVNFKFENYETITINNIEIESMKMISPELELSLNLSKAFNFLPVIINRVNKKNHYQLTLSQFKELP
;
A
#
# COMPACT_ATOMS: atom_id res chain seq x y z
N GLN A 1 26.13 -0.55 6.11
CA GLN A 1 25.34 -0.10 7.27
C GLN A 1 23.94 0.25 6.76
N LYS A 2 22.90 -0.53 7.09
CA LYS A 2 21.51 -0.17 6.75
C LYS A 2 21.00 0.78 7.83
N ASN A 3 20.61 1.98 7.44
CA ASN A 3 20.18 3.05 8.35
C ASN A 3 18.84 2.62 9.00
N PRO A 4 18.71 2.56 10.34
CA PRO A 4 17.49 2.09 11.01
C PRO A 4 16.25 2.98 10.80
N ASN A 5 16.41 4.15 10.18
CA ASN A 5 15.33 5.11 9.85
C ASN A 5 14.88 5.04 8.38
N GLN A 6 15.13 3.93 7.66
CA GLN A 6 14.76 3.85 6.25
C GLN A 6 13.27 3.49 6.08
N ASP A 7 12.44 4.51 6.27
CA ASP A 7 10.98 4.54 6.09
C ASP A 7 10.55 4.59 4.62
N VAL A 8 11.38 4.10 3.69
CA VAL A 8 11.12 4.21 2.24
C VAL A 8 11.17 2.83 1.58
N PHE A 9 10.07 2.47 0.94
CA PHE A 9 9.89 1.23 0.21
C PHE A 9 9.77 1.54 -1.28
N THR A 10 10.66 0.98 -2.10
CA THR A 10 10.62 1.16 -3.55
C THR A 10 9.81 0.03 -4.18
N TYR A 11 8.69 0.36 -4.81
CA TYR A 11 7.84 -0.56 -5.55
C TYR A 11 8.04 -0.39 -7.06
N GLN A 12 7.92 -1.50 -7.80
CA GLN A 12 7.83 -1.46 -9.25
C GLN A 12 6.37 -1.29 -9.64
N VAL A 13 6.06 -0.20 -10.32
CA VAL A 13 4.73 0.11 -10.86
C VAL A 13 4.83 0.06 -12.38
N ILE A 14 3.90 -0.66 -13.01
CA ILE A 14 3.84 -0.79 -14.47
C ILE A 14 2.82 0.21 -14.99
N ASP A 15 3.22 1.02 -15.98
CA ASP A 15 2.33 1.89 -16.73
C ASP A 15 2.52 1.73 -18.25
N GLU A 16 1.84 2.58 -19.04
CA GLU A 16 1.92 2.59 -20.50
C GLU A 16 3.33 2.83 -21.07
N LYS A 17 4.26 3.36 -20.24
CA LYS A 17 5.64 3.71 -20.62
C LYS A 17 6.66 2.66 -20.17
N GLY A 18 6.26 1.72 -19.31
CA GLY A 18 7.11 0.61 -18.85
C GLY A 18 7.08 0.42 -17.33
N ILE A 19 8.20 -0.05 -16.78
CA ILE A 19 8.36 -0.27 -15.34
C ILE A 19 8.97 0.98 -14.71
N ASN A 20 8.24 1.60 -13.79
CA ASN A 20 8.70 2.72 -13.00
C ASN A 20 8.98 2.27 -11.56
N GLN A 21 10.04 2.81 -10.96
CA GLN A 21 10.31 2.67 -9.54
C GLN A 21 9.67 3.82 -8.79
N VAL A 22 8.85 3.49 -7.80
CA VAL A 22 8.09 4.47 -7.02
C VAL A 22 8.45 4.29 -5.56
N ASN A 23 8.79 5.40 -4.91
CA ASN A 23 9.08 5.41 -3.49
C ASN A 23 7.80 5.66 -2.69
N PHE A 24 7.52 4.75 -1.77
CA PHE A 24 6.50 4.90 -0.75
C PHE A 24 7.18 5.18 0.58
N LYS A 25 6.64 6.13 1.33
CA LYS A 25 7.09 6.47 2.67
C LYS A 25 6.16 5.84 3.70
N PHE A 26 6.71 5.27 4.76
CA PHE A 26 5.92 4.88 5.91
C PHE A 26 5.32 6.13 6.55
N GLU A 27 4.02 6.12 6.82
CA GLU A 27 3.32 7.21 7.49
C GLU A 27 3.06 6.84 8.95
N ASN A 28 2.35 5.74 9.19
CA ASN A 28 1.97 5.26 10.51
C ASN A 28 1.45 3.81 10.46
N TYR A 29 1.25 3.22 11.63
CA TYR A 29 0.44 2.02 11.79
C TYR A 29 -1.03 2.41 11.96
N GLU A 30 -1.95 1.65 11.35
CA GLU A 30 -3.39 1.82 11.54
C GLU A 30 -4.14 0.49 11.50
N THR A 31 -5.20 0.42 12.31
CA THR A 31 -6.18 -0.67 12.27
C THR A 31 -7.32 -0.27 11.34
N ILE A 32 -7.54 -1.05 10.30
CA ILE A 32 -8.62 -0.85 9.33
C ILE A 32 -9.61 -2.00 9.42
N THR A 33 -10.87 -1.74 9.07
CA THR A 33 -11.92 -2.77 9.03
C THR A 33 -12.28 -3.09 7.59
N ILE A 34 -12.08 -4.35 7.18
CA ILE A 34 -12.49 -4.86 5.86
C ILE A 34 -13.42 -6.04 6.10
N ASN A 35 -14.63 -6.03 5.52
CA ASN A 35 -15.61 -7.11 5.69
C ASN A 35 -15.84 -7.53 7.15
N ASN A 36 -15.96 -6.54 8.05
CA ASN A 36 -16.10 -6.72 9.51
C ASN A 36 -14.90 -7.40 10.21
N ILE A 37 -13.76 -7.50 9.54
CA ILE A 37 -12.51 -8.02 10.11
C ILE A 37 -11.58 -6.83 10.35
N GLU A 38 -11.09 -6.69 11.58
CA GLU A 38 -10.05 -5.73 11.92
C GLU A 38 -8.68 -6.25 11.46
N ILE A 39 -7.93 -5.38 10.79
CA ILE A 39 -6.64 -5.71 10.20
C ILE A 39 -5.65 -4.63 10.61
N GLU A 40 -4.61 -5.03 11.33
CA GLU A 40 -3.44 -4.18 11.57
C GLU A 40 -2.66 -3.99 10.27
N SER A 41 -2.33 -2.75 9.96
CA SER A 41 -1.64 -2.39 8.72
C SER A 41 -0.62 -1.26 8.92
N MET A 42 0.37 -1.25 8.03
CA MET A 42 1.30 -0.16 7.82
C MET A 42 0.78 0.71 6.68
N LYS A 43 0.53 1.99 6.95
CA LYS A 43 0.16 2.94 5.92
C LYS A 43 1.40 3.48 5.24
N MET A 44 1.41 3.34 3.92
CA MET A 44 2.47 3.74 3.04
C MET A 44 1.94 4.79 2.06
N ILE A 45 2.64 5.90 1.89
CA ILE A 45 2.20 7.02 1.05
C ILE A 45 3.22 7.34 -0.05
N SER A 46 2.73 7.63 -1.25
CA SER A 46 3.51 8.20 -2.34
C SER A 46 2.83 9.51 -2.77
N PRO A 47 3.27 10.66 -2.25
CA PRO A 47 2.70 11.96 -2.61
C PRO A 47 2.80 12.25 -4.11
N GLU A 48 3.88 11.80 -4.75
CA GLU A 48 4.12 11.99 -6.19
C GLU A 48 3.05 11.30 -7.06
N LEU A 49 2.50 10.18 -6.59
CA LEU A 49 1.45 9.44 -7.30
C LEU A 49 0.04 9.72 -6.77
N GLU A 50 -0.10 10.54 -5.72
CA GLU A 50 -1.34 10.72 -4.97
C GLU A 50 -1.94 9.34 -4.55
N LEU A 51 -1.06 8.42 -4.13
CA LEU A 51 -1.37 7.01 -3.88
C LEU A 51 -0.97 6.63 -2.45
N SER A 52 -1.83 5.89 -1.75
CA SER A 52 -1.50 5.25 -0.48
C SER A 52 -1.88 3.78 -0.48
N LEU A 53 -1.13 3.00 0.30
CA LEU A 53 -1.28 1.57 0.47
C LEU A 53 -1.37 1.25 1.95
N ASN A 54 -2.25 0.32 2.30
CA ASN A 54 -2.24 -0.33 3.60
C ASN A 54 -1.65 -1.72 3.42
N LEU A 55 -0.45 -1.94 3.96
CA LEU A 55 0.23 -3.22 3.90
C LEU A 55 -0.01 -3.98 5.20
N SER A 56 -0.44 -5.23 5.13
CA SER A 56 -0.67 -6.01 6.34
C SER A 56 0.29 -7.18 6.46
N LYS A 57 0.94 -7.31 7.62
CA LYS A 57 1.83 -8.44 7.93
C LYS A 57 1.10 -9.78 7.89
N ALA A 58 -0.18 -9.81 8.26
CA ALA A 58 -1.03 -11.01 8.19
C ALA A 58 -1.22 -11.52 6.75
N PHE A 59 -1.01 -10.65 5.77
CA PHE A 59 -1.11 -10.95 4.34
C PHE A 59 0.26 -10.79 3.65
N ASN A 60 1.36 -11.14 4.33
CA ASN A 60 2.73 -11.08 3.79
C ASN A 60 3.12 -9.70 3.23
N PHE A 61 2.66 -8.62 3.88
CA PHE A 61 2.85 -7.23 3.45
C PHE A 61 2.24 -6.90 2.08
N LEU A 62 1.27 -7.69 1.62
CA LEU A 62 0.45 -7.32 0.47
C LEU A 62 -0.48 -6.14 0.80
N PRO A 63 -0.81 -5.31 -0.20
CA PRO A 63 -1.78 -4.23 -0.02
C PRO A 63 -3.18 -4.79 0.21
N VAL A 64 -3.76 -4.47 1.37
CA VAL A 64 -5.15 -4.79 1.72
C VAL A 64 -6.11 -3.66 1.38
N ILE A 65 -5.61 -2.41 1.32
CA ILE A 65 -6.27 -1.25 0.72
C ILE A 65 -5.28 -0.54 -0.19
N ILE A 66 -5.78 -0.11 -1.36
CA ILE A 66 -5.09 0.80 -2.28
C ILE A 66 -5.99 2.01 -2.46
N ASN A 67 -5.51 3.18 -2.08
CA ASN A 67 -6.23 4.43 -2.17
C ASN A 67 -5.51 5.37 -3.14
N ARG A 68 -6.21 5.82 -4.18
CA ARG A 68 -5.69 6.80 -5.14
C ARG A 68 -6.59 8.02 -5.19
N VAL A 69 -6.01 9.18 -4.99
CA VAL A 69 -6.65 10.46 -5.24
C VAL A 69 -6.18 10.95 -6.61
N ASN A 70 -7.09 11.53 -7.40
CA ASN A 70 -6.75 12.23 -8.63
C ASN A 70 -7.64 13.45 -8.75
N LYS A 71 -7.10 14.62 -8.37
CA LYS A 71 -7.82 15.90 -8.29
C LYS A 71 -9.06 15.82 -7.39
N LYS A 72 -10.22 15.50 -7.96
CA LYS A 72 -11.52 15.40 -7.25
C LYS A 72 -12.02 13.95 -7.12
N ASN A 73 -11.38 13.01 -7.79
CA ASN A 73 -11.80 11.61 -7.81
C ASN A 73 -11.02 10.82 -6.77
N HIS A 74 -11.74 9.95 -6.05
CA HIS A 74 -11.18 9.06 -5.03
C HIS A 74 -11.48 7.64 -5.46
N TYR A 75 -10.43 6.85 -5.63
CA TYR A 75 -10.50 5.43 -5.97
C TYR A 75 -9.98 4.63 -4.79
N GLN A 76 -10.75 3.65 -4.35
CA GLN A 76 -10.35 2.71 -3.30
C GLN A 76 -10.52 1.29 -3.83
N LEU A 77 -9.45 0.49 -3.77
CA LEU A 77 -9.52 -0.96 -3.91
C LEU A 77 -9.32 -1.58 -2.54
N THR A 78 -10.14 -2.58 -2.23
CA THR A 78 -10.09 -3.30 -0.96
C THR A 78 -9.94 -4.78 -1.25
N LEU A 79 -9.06 -5.46 -0.51
CA LEU A 79 -8.87 -6.89 -0.61
C LEU A 79 -10.16 -7.61 -0.22
N SER A 80 -10.80 -8.26 -1.18
CA SER A 80 -12.03 -9.02 -0.95
C SER A 80 -11.76 -10.42 -0.42
N GLN A 81 -10.74 -11.09 -0.97
CA GLN A 81 -10.34 -12.45 -0.61
C GLN A 81 -8.85 -12.65 -0.83
N PHE A 82 -8.20 -13.37 0.08
CA PHE A 82 -6.84 -13.87 -0.07
C PHE A 82 -6.86 -15.40 -0.12
N LYS A 83 -6.16 -15.97 -1.10
CA LYS A 83 -5.97 -17.42 -1.24
C LYS A 83 -4.52 -17.67 -1.59
N GLU A 84 -3.80 -18.31 -0.67
CA GLU A 84 -2.47 -18.83 -0.98
C GLU A 84 -2.60 -19.99 -1.96
N LEU A 85 -1.85 -19.92 -3.07
CA LEU A 85 -1.82 -21.02 -4.03
C LEU A 85 -0.85 -22.09 -3.51
N PRO A 86 -1.22 -23.38 -3.62
CA PRO A 86 -0.39 -24.49 -3.16
C PRO A 86 0.90 -24.66 -3.98
#